data_AF-A0A249P9V0-F1
#
_entry.id   AF-A0A249P9V0-F1
#
_cell.length_a   1.000
_cell.length_b   1.000
_cell.length_c   1.000
_cell.angle_alpha   90.00
_cell.angle_beta   90.00
_cell.angle_gamma   90.00
#
_symmetry.space_group_name_H-M   'P 1'
#
loop_
_entity.id
_entity.type
_entity.pdbx_description
1 polymer ?
#
loop_
_entity_poly.entity_id
_entity_poly.type
_entity_poly.pdbx_seq_one_letter_code
_entity_poly.pdbx_strand_id
1 'polypeptide(L)' 'MGHAFALTGIVQGHPRIDDGRRVVTSQLFYLDPNLGIARTMNRWYRLGARDRSWGQ' A
#
# COMPACT_ATOMS: atom_id res chain seq x y z
N MET A 1 16.71 8.37 15.59
CA MET A 1 16.21 7.59 14.44
C MET A 1 14.76 7.24 14.72
N GLY A 2 13.86 7.37 13.74
CA GLY A 2 12.43 7.09 13.88
C GLY A 2 11.98 5.95 12.96
N HIS A 3 11.00 5.16 13.40
CA HIS A 3 10.37 4.13 12.59
C HIS A 3 9.03 4.64 12.05
N ALA A 4 8.67 4.21 10.86
CA ALA A 4 7.38 4.50 10.25
C ALA A 4 6.79 3.24 9.61
N PHE A 5 5.46 3.13 9.63
CA PHE A 5 4.76 2.06 8.92
C PHE A 5 4.63 2.37 7.44
N ALA A 6 4.61 1.34 6.61
CA ALA A 6 4.36 1.39 5.18
C ALA A 6 3.44 0.25 4.76
N LEU A 7 2.81 0.38 3.59
CA LEU A 7 2.07 -0.72 2.98
C LEU A 7 2.97 -1.46 2.00
N THR A 8 2.68 -2.75 1.84
CA THR A 8 3.29 -3.61 0.83
C THR A 8 2.22 -4.46 0.18
N GLY A 9 2.37 -4.71 -1.11
CA GLY A 9 1.40 -5.48 -1.89
C GLY A 9 1.53 -5.24 -3.38
N ILE A 10 0.63 -5.88 -4.14
CA ILE A 10 0.55 -5.72 -5.59
C ILE A 10 -0.25 -4.47 -5.93
N VAL A 11 0.31 -3.59 -6.77
CA VAL A 11 -0.35 -2.35 -7.21
C VAL A 11 -0.87 -2.49 -8.65
N GLN A 12 -1.97 -1.79 -8.93
CA GLN A 12 -2.56 -1.66 -10.26
C GLN A 12 -2.90 -0.17 -10.52
N GLY A 13 -2.98 0.22 -11.79
CA GLY A 13 -3.35 1.56 -12.24
C GLY A 13 -2.31 2.64 -11.94
N HIS A 14 -1.04 2.26 -11.71
CA HIS A 14 0.01 3.23 -11.42
C HIS A 14 0.50 3.87 -12.73
N PRO A 15 0.57 5.21 -12.86
CA PRO A 15 0.90 5.88 -14.14
C PRO A 15 2.34 5.68 -14.65
N ARG A 16 3.16 4.90 -13.94
CA ARG A 16 4.62 4.77 -14.18
C ARG A 16 5.17 3.39 -13.82
N ILE A 17 4.35 2.53 -13.21
CA ILE A 17 4.75 1.19 -12.79
C ILE A 17 3.73 0.26 -13.41
N ASP A 18 4.21 -0.78 -14.08
CA ASP A 18 3.32 -1.79 -14.66
C ASP A 18 2.43 -2.42 -13.60
N ASP A 19 1.23 -2.79 -13.99
CA ASP A 19 0.31 -3.52 -13.15
C ASP A 19 0.92 -4.86 -12.69
N GLY A 20 0.50 -5.32 -11.51
CA GLY A 20 0.95 -6.61 -10.99
C GLY A 20 2.30 -6.56 -10.27
N ARG A 21 2.92 -5.38 -10.15
CA ARG A 21 4.18 -5.21 -9.41
C ARG A 21 3.96 -5.14 -7.92
N ARG A 22 4.79 -5.85 -7.15
CA ARG A 22 4.89 -5.67 -5.70
C ARG A 22 5.65 -4.38 -5.39
N VAL A 23 5.09 -3.56 -4.51
CA VAL A 23 5.70 -2.29 -4.09
C VAL A 23 5.70 -2.17 -2.57
N VAL A 24 6.63 -1.38 -2.04
CA VAL A 24 6.57 -0.82 -0.68
C VAL A 24 6.27 0.66 -0.81
N THR A 25 5.27 1.16 -0.10
CA THR A 25 4.89 2.56 -0.18
C THR A 25 5.78 3.45 0.70
N SER A 26 5.69 4.76 0.49
CA SER A 26 6.10 5.74 1.50
C SER A 26 5.30 5.56 2.81
N GLN A 27 5.69 6.29 3.87
CA GLN A 27 5.01 6.30 5.17
C GLN A 27 3.48 6.34 5.04
N LEU A 28 2.84 5.47 5.81
CA LEU A 28 1.41 5.36 6.02
C LEU A 28 0.96 6.40 7.05
N PHE A 29 -0.02 7.22 6.67
CA PHE A 29 -0.61 8.25 7.55
C PHE A 29 -2.04 7.90 7.98
N TYR A 30 -2.77 7.15 7.16
CA TYR A 30 -4.14 6.75 7.45
C TYR A 30 -4.44 5.39 6.85
N LEU A 31 -5.16 4.54 7.59
CA LEU A 31 -5.59 3.22 7.16
C LEU A 31 -6.97 2.93 7.71
N ASP A 32 -7.92 2.68 6.82
CA ASP A 32 -9.24 2.14 7.16
C ASP A 32 -9.53 0.91 6.29
N PRO A 33 -9.31 -0.31 6.83
CA PRO A 33 -9.59 -1.55 6.09
C PRO A 33 -11.08 -1.80 5.85
N ASN A 34 -11.98 -1.23 6.67
CA ASN A 34 -13.42 -1.41 6.52
C ASN A 34 -13.95 -0.57 5.36
N LEU A 35 -13.43 0.65 5.20
CA LEU A 35 -13.69 1.51 4.04
C LEU A 35 -12.83 1.14 2.82
N GLY A 36 -11.81 0.30 3.00
CA GLY A 36 -10.91 -0.14 1.95
C GLY A 36 -10.02 1.00 1.42
N ILE A 37 -9.56 1.90 2.29
CA ILE A 37 -8.75 3.05 1.89
C ILE A 37 -7.50 3.21 2.76
N ALA A 38 -6.44 3.74 2.14
CA ALA A 38 -5.24 4.15 2.84
C ALA A 38 -4.63 5.42 2.26
N ARG A 39 -4.00 6.24 3.09
CA ARG A 39 -3.23 7.43 2.69
C ARG A 39 -1.78 7.26 3.06
N THR A 40 -0.92 7.43 2.07
CA THR A 40 0.55 7.52 2.25
C THR A 40 1.03 8.95 2.12
N MET A 41 2.33 9.24 1.99
CA MET A 41 2.81 10.62 1.77
C MET A 41 2.27 11.22 0.46
N ASN A 42 2.31 10.46 -0.63
CA ASN A 42 2.04 11.00 -1.97
C ASN A 42 0.70 10.59 -2.56
N ARG A 43 0.06 9.51 -2.09
CA ARG A 43 -1.17 8.99 -2.69
C ARG A 43 -2.18 8.43 -1.71
N TRP A 44 -3.43 8.45 -2.15
CA TRP A 44 -4.50 7.58 -1.68
C TRP A 44 -4.47 6.25 -2.44
N TYR A 45 -4.74 5.16 -1.72
CA TYR A 45 -4.89 3.82 -2.26
C TYR A 45 -6.28 3.28 -1.91
N ARG A 46 -6.91 2.62 -2.88
CA ARG A 46 -7.98 1.66 -2.60
C ARG A 46 -7.32 0.33 -2.24
N LEU A 47 -7.78 -0.29 -1.17
CA LEU A 47 -7.26 -1.55 -0.68
C LEU A 47 -8.00 -2.70 -1.36
N GLY A 48 -7.23 -3.63 -1.93
CA GLY A 48 -7.74 -4.91 -2.39
C GLY A 48 -7.73 -5.95 -1.25
N ALA A 49 -7.81 -7.22 -1.63
CA ALA A 49 -7.67 -8.31 -0.67
C ALA A 49 -6.31 -8.25 0.05
N ARG A 50 -6.33 -8.48 1.36
CA ARG A 50 -5.11 -8.53 2.17
C ARG A 50 -4.25 -9.71 1.72
N ASP A 51 -3.05 -9.41 1.28
CA ASP A 51 -2.05 -10.42 0.95
C ASP A 51 -1.56 -11.11 2.24
N ARG A 52 -1.83 -12.42 2.34
CA ARG A 52 -1.42 -13.25 3.48
C ARG A 52 -0.09 -13.99 3.24
N SER A 53 0.46 -13.89 2.03
CA SER A 53 1.68 -14.60 1.64
C SER A 53 2.97 -13.87 2.03
N TRP A 54 2.87 -12.59 2.38
CA TRP A 54 4.03 -11.78 2.75
C TRP A 54 4.34 -11.93 4.24
N GLY A 55 5.51 -12.48 4.57
CA GLY A 55 5.96 -12.72 5.96
C GLY A 55 6.25 -14.20 6.32
N GLN A 56 6.35 -15.08 5.32
CA GLN A 56 6.95 -16.42 5.45
C GLN A 56 8.46 -16.34 5.28
#